data_AF-E4X2V9-F1
#
_entry.id   AF-E4X2V9-F1
#
_cell.length_a   1.000
_cell.length_b   1.000
_cell.length_c   1.000
_cell.angle_alpha   90.00
_cell.angle_beta   90.00
_cell.angle_gamma   90.00
#
_symmetry.space_group_name_H-M   'P 1'
#
loop_
_entity.id
_entity.type
_entity.pdbx_description
1 polymer ?
#
loop_
_entity_poly.entity_id
_entity_poly.type
_entity_poly.pdbx_seq_one_letter_code
_entity_poly.pdbx_strand_id
1 'polypeptide(L)'
;MSDSEDIELGPGAAFTVILQNEILLEKLKLLNFEKEFVKKQRGIRTISRITFSVPNNENQGEQFTQFIKLTQYLLQTNGVAIEVDEFDDPGAITSQIMESCRRLGVNVDFPPQKIRKGHGNEVVKILTSLADLALDRRGHRFFLLQNGQ
;
A
#
# COMPACT_ATOMS: atom_id res chain seq x y z
N MET A 1 -24.18 -17.17 7.85
CA MET A 1 -24.22 -15.77 8.32
C MET A 1 -23.89 -15.78 9.79
N SER A 2 -22.66 -15.39 10.12
CA SER A 2 -22.25 -14.90 11.44
C SER A 2 -20.81 -14.38 11.32
N ASP A 3 -20.69 -13.06 11.46
CA ASP A 3 -19.64 -12.37 12.21
C ASP A 3 -18.21 -12.45 11.65
N SER A 4 -17.94 -11.57 10.68
CA SER A 4 -16.62 -10.95 10.60
C SER A 4 -16.47 -10.04 11.83
N GLU A 5 -16.08 -10.63 12.96
CA GLU A 5 -15.61 -9.86 14.11
C GLU A 5 -14.42 -9.03 13.64
N ASP A 6 -14.66 -7.72 13.48
CA ASP A 6 -13.59 -6.74 13.62
C ASP A 6 -13.12 -6.83 15.07
N ILE A 7 -12.25 -7.81 15.33
CA ILE A 7 -11.56 -7.96 16.60
C ILE A 7 -10.87 -6.62 16.84
N GLU A 8 -11.39 -5.86 17.80
CA GLU A 8 -10.80 -4.63 18.27
C GLU A 8 -9.38 -5.00 18.72
N LEU A 9 -8.40 -4.68 17.87
CA LEU A 9 -7.02 -5.05 18.09
C LEU A 9 -6.60 -4.50 19.44
N GLY A 10 -6.24 -5.40 20.36
CA GLY A 10 -5.71 -5.00 21.66
C GLY A 10 -4.57 -3.99 21.48
N PRO A 11 -4.33 -3.10 22.46
CA PRO A 11 -3.45 -1.95 22.30
C PRO A 11 -2.04 -2.29 21.79
N GLY A 12 -1.49 -3.46 22.17
CA GLY A 12 -0.20 -3.93 21.66
C GLY A 12 -0.19 -4.29 20.17
N ALA A 13 -1.27 -4.86 19.65
CA ALA A 13 -1.40 -5.21 18.23
C ALA A 13 -1.63 -3.96 17.38
N ALA A 14 -2.44 -3.01 17.84
CA ALA A 14 -2.60 -1.71 17.19
C ALA A 14 -1.27 -0.94 17.12
N PHE A 15 -0.48 -0.95 18.20
CA PHE A 15 0.84 -0.34 18.24
C PHE A 15 1.81 -0.97 17.22
N THR A 16 1.75 -2.30 17.04
CA THR A 16 2.58 -3.00 16.05
C THR A 16 2.31 -2.53 14.63
N VAL A 17 1.04 -2.34 14.25
CA VAL A 17 0.69 -1.85 12.91
C VAL A 17 1.18 -0.41 12.69
N ILE A 18 1.12 0.44 13.73
CA ILE A 18 1.67 1.81 13.68
C ILE A 18 3.18 1.77 13.40
N LEU A 19 3.94 0.94 14.12
CA LEU A 19 5.37 0.79 13.88
C LEU A 19 5.69 0.27 12.48
N GLN A 20 4.92 -0.69 11.98
CA GLN A 20 5.09 -1.19 10.60
C GLN A 20 4.82 -0.09 9.57
N ASN A 21 3.80 0.75 9.80
CA ASN A 21 3.50 1.86 8.90
C ASN A 21 4.57 2.98 8.96
N GLU A 22 5.24 3.16 10.10
CA GLU A 22 6.42 4.04 10.18
C GLU A 22 7.57 3.51 9.34
N ILE A 23 7.86 2.22 9.42
CA ILE A 23 8.89 1.57 8.60
C ILE A 23 8.54 1.72 7.11
N LEU A 24 7.27 1.52 6.74
CA LEU A 24 6.78 1.80 5.39
C LEU A 24 7.06 3.25 4.98
N LEU A 25 6.76 4.22 5.84
CA LEU A 25 6.98 5.64 5.52
C LEU A 25 8.46 5.95 5.27
N GLU A 26 9.39 5.36 6.03
CA GLU A 26 10.82 5.50 5.76
C GLU A 26 11.23 4.88 4.41
N LYS A 27 10.67 3.72 4.05
CA LYS A 27 10.89 3.10 2.73
C LYS A 27 10.36 3.98 1.59
N LEU A 28 9.18 4.58 1.76
CA LEU A 28 8.60 5.52 0.79
C LEU A 28 9.50 6.76 0.59
N LYS A 29 10.09 7.29 1.67
CA LYS A 29 11.07 8.40 1.58
C LYS A 29 12.29 8.00 0.76
N LEU A 30 12.83 6.80 0.95
CA LEU A 30 13.94 6.27 0.14
C LEU A 30 13.57 6.13 -1.35
N LEU A 31 12.29 5.86 -1.65
CA LEU A 31 11.73 5.89 -3.01
C LEU A 31 11.47 7.31 -3.55
N ASN A 32 11.82 8.37 -2.81
CA ASN A 32 11.50 9.76 -3.17
C ASN A 32 10.01 9.99 -3.47
N PHE A 33 9.10 9.25 -2.80
CA PHE A 33 7.67 9.26 -3.12
C PHE A 33 7.04 10.66 -3.05
N GLU A 34 7.52 11.56 -2.19
CA GLU A 34 6.99 12.92 -2.13
C GLU A 34 7.15 13.67 -3.46
N LYS A 35 8.32 13.53 -4.09
CA LYS A 35 8.64 14.20 -5.37
C LYS A 35 8.03 13.46 -6.55
N GLU A 36 8.07 12.13 -6.51
CA GLU A 36 7.69 11.29 -7.64
C GLU A 36 6.19 11.00 -7.70
N PHE A 37 5.51 10.97 -6.56
CA PHE A 37 4.11 10.62 -6.43
C PHE A 37 3.27 11.77 -5.86
N VAL A 38 3.53 12.21 -4.62
CA VAL A 38 2.67 13.19 -3.91
C VAL A 38 2.53 14.50 -4.68
N LYS A 39 3.62 15.03 -5.24
CA LYS A 39 3.57 16.26 -6.05
C LYS A 39 2.91 16.11 -7.41
N LYS A 40 2.85 14.89 -7.96
CA LYS A 40 2.32 14.62 -9.31
C LYS A 40 0.86 14.19 -9.28
N GLN A 41 0.43 13.53 -8.22
CA GLN A 41 -0.90 12.97 -8.09
C GLN A 41 -1.85 13.93 -7.39
N ARG A 42 -2.93 14.33 -8.07
CA ARG A 42 -3.98 15.17 -7.47
C ARG A 42 -4.75 14.40 -6.38
N GLY A 43 -5.07 15.11 -5.30
CA GLY A 43 -5.89 14.57 -4.20
C GLY A 43 -5.21 13.44 -3.40
N ILE A 44 -3.88 13.41 -3.36
CA ILE A 44 -3.14 12.66 -2.33
C ILE A 44 -2.91 13.60 -1.15
N ARG A 45 -3.35 13.17 0.04
CA ARG A 45 -2.97 13.84 1.29
C ARG A 45 -1.60 13.35 1.75
N THR A 46 -1.02 14.10 2.69
CA THR A 46 0.20 13.68 3.38
C THR A 46 -0.02 12.31 4.02
N ILE A 47 0.78 11.32 3.60
CA ILE A 47 0.82 10.00 4.23
C ILE A 47 1.62 10.14 5.53
N SER A 48 0.97 9.89 6.66
CA SER A 48 1.53 9.97 8.01
C SER A 48 1.71 8.59 8.63
N ARG A 49 2.32 8.54 9.81
CA ARG A 49 2.55 7.30 10.58
C ARG A 49 1.27 6.54 10.98
N ILE A 50 0.10 7.18 10.90
CA ILE A 50 -1.18 6.55 11.25
C ILE A 50 -2.10 6.30 10.05
N THR A 51 -1.79 6.85 8.87
CA THR A 51 -2.72 6.92 7.72
C THR A 51 -3.30 5.58 7.32
N PHE A 52 -2.51 4.51 7.35
CA PHE A 52 -2.93 3.14 7.03
C PHE A 52 -2.99 2.22 8.25
N SER A 53 -2.70 2.73 9.45
CA SER A 53 -2.55 1.90 10.65
C SER A 53 -3.85 1.77 11.43
N VAL A 54 -4.63 2.85 11.48
CA VAL A 54 -5.85 2.96 12.28
C VAL A 54 -7.03 3.43 11.42
N PRO A 55 -8.28 3.14 11.79
CA PRO A 55 -9.45 3.68 11.10
C PRO A 55 -9.45 5.22 11.11
N ASN A 56 -9.77 5.83 9.97
CA ASN A 56 -10.12 7.24 9.92
C ASN A 56 -11.63 7.38 10.15
N ASN A 57 -12.00 7.87 11.34
CA ASN A 57 -13.39 8.02 11.74
C ASN A 57 -14.13 9.16 11.00
N GLU A 58 -13.41 10.07 10.34
CA GLU A 58 -14.02 11.19 9.62
C GLU A 58 -14.34 10.82 8.16
N ASN A 59 -13.48 10.04 7.50
CA ASN A 59 -13.66 9.68 6.10
C ASN A 59 -12.97 8.35 5.76
N GLN A 60 -13.70 7.24 5.94
CA GLN A 60 -13.20 5.89 5.62
C GLN A 60 -12.99 5.67 4.12
N GLY A 61 -13.84 6.26 3.26
CA GLY A 61 -13.72 6.15 1.80
C GLY A 61 -12.41 6.77 1.28
N GLU A 62 -11.94 7.82 1.97
CA GLU A 62 -10.66 8.45 1.66
C GLU A 62 -9.45 7.56 1.98
N GLN A 63 -9.50 6.74 3.03
CA GLN A 63 -8.40 5.80 3.33
C GLN A 63 -8.25 4.74 2.24
N PHE A 64 -9.36 4.15 1.81
CA PHE A 64 -9.32 3.17 0.72
C PHE A 64 -8.83 3.80 -0.59
N THR A 65 -9.26 5.02 -0.89
CA THR A 65 -8.77 5.78 -2.04
C THR A 65 -7.25 6.03 -1.97
N GLN A 66 -6.73 6.44 -0.81
CA GLN A 66 -5.28 6.63 -0.61
C GLN A 66 -4.51 5.31 -0.76
N PHE A 67 -5.07 4.22 -0.24
CA PHE A 67 -4.48 2.87 -0.38
C PHE A 67 -4.39 2.46 -1.85
N ILE A 68 -5.46 2.63 -2.63
CA ILE A 68 -5.47 2.34 -4.07
C ILE A 68 -4.38 3.14 -4.78
N LYS A 69 -4.37 4.47 -4.62
CA LYS A 69 -3.43 5.34 -5.35
C LYS A 69 -1.98 5.01 -5.01
N LEU A 70 -1.67 4.76 -3.74
CA LEU A 70 -0.32 4.39 -3.33
C LEU A 70 0.08 3.00 -3.86
N THR A 71 -0.85 2.04 -3.83
CA THR A 71 -0.64 0.71 -4.39
C THR A 71 -0.37 0.78 -5.90
N GLN A 72 -1.15 1.57 -6.64
CA GLN A 72 -0.92 1.83 -8.06
C GLN A 72 0.48 2.37 -8.33
N TYR A 73 0.92 3.38 -7.56
CA TYR A 73 2.26 3.94 -7.67
C TYR A 73 3.36 2.90 -7.41
N LEU A 74 3.21 2.09 -6.37
CA LEU A 74 4.20 1.06 -6.02
C LEU A 74 4.21 -0.10 -7.03
N LEU A 75 3.04 -0.54 -7.52
CA LEU A 75 2.94 -1.52 -8.60
C LEU A 75 3.62 -1.00 -9.87
N GLN A 76 3.37 0.26 -10.25
CA GLN A 76 3.98 0.88 -11.41
C GLN A 76 5.50 0.99 -11.26
N THR A 77 5.99 1.34 -10.06
CA THR A 77 7.43 1.35 -9.74
C THR A 77 8.05 -0.05 -9.87
N ASN A 78 7.25 -1.10 -9.64
CA ASN A 78 7.58 -2.50 -9.88
C ASN A 78 7.21 -3.01 -11.28
N GLY A 79 6.99 -2.12 -12.25
CA GLY A 79 6.76 -2.49 -13.65
C GLY A 79 5.42 -3.17 -13.93
N VAL A 80 4.46 -3.10 -13.00
CA VAL A 80 3.09 -3.57 -13.19
C VAL A 80 2.16 -2.36 -13.23
N ALA A 81 1.62 -2.05 -14.39
CA ALA A 81 0.58 -1.05 -14.51
C ALA A 81 -0.79 -1.69 -14.24
N ILE A 82 -1.62 -1.00 -13.45
CA ILE A 82 -3.04 -1.31 -13.31
C ILE A 82 -3.83 -0.04 -13.62
N GLU A 83 -4.90 -0.20 -14.39
CA GLU A 83 -5.89 0.86 -14.61
C GLU A 83 -7.03 0.60 -13.63
N VAL A 84 -7.31 1.61 -12.80
CA VAL A 84 -8.45 1.60 -11.88
C VAL A 84 -9.34 2.75 -12.31
N ASP A 85 -10.57 2.42 -12.69
CA ASP A 85 -11.58 3.41 -13.02
C ASP A 85 -12.25 3.93 -11.73
N GLU A 86 -12.72 5.18 -11.73
CA GLU A 86 -13.47 5.74 -10.60
C GLU A 86 -14.87 5.14 -10.44
N PHE A 87 -15.40 4.53 -11.50
CA PHE A 87 -16.68 3.81 -11.52
C PHE A 87 -16.55 2.33 -11.17
N ASP A 88 -15.33 1.79 -11.10
CA ASP A 88 -15.12 0.41 -10.69
C ASP A 88 -15.60 0.19 -9.26
N ASP A 89 -16.28 -0.92 -9.02
CA ASP A 89 -16.72 -1.23 -7.67
C ASP A 89 -15.50 -1.58 -6.78
N PRO A 90 -15.54 -1.24 -5.47
CA PRO A 90 -14.41 -1.49 -4.57
C PRO A 90 -13.95 -2.95 -4.50
N GLY A 91 -14.84 -3.92 -4.77
CA GLY A 91 -14.51 -5.34 -4.80
C GLY A 91 -13.70 -5.73 -6.03
N ALA A 92 -14.05 -5.22 -7.21
CA ALA A 92 -13.27 -5.39 -8.44
C ALA A 92 -11.85 -4.82 -8.27
N ILE A 93 -11.73 -3.57 -7.78
CA ILE A 93 -10.44 -2.92 -7.54
C ILE A 93 -9.59 -3.74 -6.56
N THR A 94 -10.20 -4.23 -5.47
CA THR A 94 -9.53 -5.07 -4.48
C THR A 94 -8.98 -6.36 -5.13
N SER A 95 -9.79 -7.01 -5.97
CA SER A 95 -9.41 -8.25 -6.65
C SER A 95 -8.24 -8.03 -7.61
N GLN A 96 -8.27 -6.93 -8.38
CA GLN A 96 -7.21 -6.54 -9.30
C GLN A 96 -5.90 -6.22 -8.57
N ILE A 97 -5.98 -5.51 -7.44
CA ILE A 97 -4.81 -5.26 -6.57
C ILE A 97 -4.21 -6.58 -6.09
N MET A 98 -5.02 -7.49 -5.56
CA MET A 98 -4.54 -8.77 -5.04
C MET A 98 -3.91 -9.63 -6.16
N GLU A 99 -4.50 -9.66 -7.34
CA GLU A 99 -3.93 -10.35 -8.50
C GLU A 99 -2.58 -9.76 -8.90
N SER A 100 -2.48 -8.44 -8.96
CA SER A 100 -1.24 -7.74 -9.30
C SER A 100 -0.14 -7.95 -8.26
N CYS A 101 -0.51 -8.02 -6.97
CA CYS A 101 0.39 -8.41 -5.89
C CYS A 101 0.92 -9.84 -6.09
N ARG A 102 0.04 -10.81 -6.42
CA ARG A 102 0.44 -12.20 -6.70
C ARG A 102 1.41 -12.30 -7.88
N ARG A 103 1.20 -11.52 -8.95
CA ARG A 103 2.11 -11.46 -10.10
C ARG A 103 3.52 -10.99 -9.74
N LEU A 104 3.66 -10.20 -8.68
CA LEU A 104 4.93 -9.73 -8.14
C LEU A 104 5.50 -10.64 -7.03
N GLY A 105 4.85 -11.77 -6.73
CA GLY A 105 5.26 -12.67 -5.66
C GLY A 105 4.91 -12.18 -4.25
N VAL A 106 4.08 -11.14 -4.11
CA VAL A 106 3.62 -10.66 -2.80
C VAL A 106 2.53 -11.59 -2.27
N ASN A 107 2.72 -12.08 -1.05
CA ASN A 107 1.74 -12.96 -0.39
C ASN A 107 0.50 -12.17 0.06
N VAL A 108 -0.64 -12.51 -0.55
CA VAL A 108 -1.98 -11.96 -0.25
C VAL A 108 -2.99 -13.07 0.08
N ASP A 109 -2.56 -14.05 0.87
CA ASP A 109 -3.39 -15.16 1.35
C ASP A 109 -4.30 -14.71 2.53
N PHE A 110 -5.30 -13.90 2.20
CA PHE A 110 -6.34 -13.44 3.13
C PHE A 110 -7.60 -12.98 2.38
N PRO A 111 -8.75 -12.85 3.05
CA PRO A 111 -9.98 -12.38 2.41
C PRO A 111 -9.87 -10.93 1.90
N PRO A 112 -10.44 -10.58 0.72
CA PRO A 112 -10.41 -9.23 0.14
C PRO A 112 -10.90 -8.11 1.09
N GLN A 113 -11.83 -8.43 1.98
CA GLN A 113 -12.41 -7.48 2.94
C GLN A 113 -11.35 -6.88 3.89
N LYS A 114 -10.25 -7.61 4.15
CA LYS A 114 -9.16 -7.14 5.04
C LYS A 114 -8.45 -5.90 4.51
N ILE A 115 -8.45 -5.69 3.20
CA ILE A 115 -7.80 -4.52 2.56
C ILE A 115 -8.81 -3.50 2.01
N ARG A 116 -10.08 -3.89 1.84
CA ARG A 116 -11.16 -2.98 1.40
C ARG A 116 -11.38 -1.80 2.34
N LYS A 117 -11.06 -1.94 3.63
CA LYS A 117 -11.12 -0.85 4.60
C LYS A 117 -10.01 0.19 4.44
N GLY A 118 -8.97 -0.09 3.66
CA GLY A 118 -7.88 0.86 3.41
C GLY A 118 -6.94 1.13 4.59
N HIS A 119 -7.05 0.38 5.69
CA HIS A 119 -6.14 0.44 6.83
C HIS A 119 -5.99 -0.94 7.50
N GLY A 120 -5.02 -1.07 8.41
CA GLY A 120 -4.75 -2.29 9.17
C GLY A 120 -3.56 -3.09 8.66
N ASN A 121 -3.29 -4.21 9.33
CA ASN A 121 -2.12 -5.04 9.12
C ASN A 121 -1.93 -5.49 7.66
N GLU A 122 -2.98 -6.00 7.02
CA GLU A 122 -2.89 -6.53 5.65
C GLU A 122 -2.59 -5.42 4.63
N VAL A 123 -3.13 -4.21 4.85
CA VAL A 123 -2.88 -3.03 4.02
C VAL A 123 -1.42 -2.60 4.14
N VAL A 124 -0.93 -2.42 5.38
CA VAL A 124 0.46 -2.01 5.63
C VAL A 124 1.44 -3.08 5.11
N LYS A 125 1.11 -4.37 5.24
CA LYS A 125 1.93 -5.48 4.74
C LYS A 125 2.05 -5.47 3.21
N ILE A 126 0.96 -5.27 2.47
CA ILE A 126 1.00 -5.14 1.00
C ILE A 126 1.90 -3.97 0.61
N LEU A 127 1.64 -2.78 1.17
CA LEU A 127 2.37 -1.57 0.83
C LEU A 127 3.87 -1.71 1.13
N THR A 128 4.21 -2.30 2.27
CA THR A 128 5.60 -2.55 2.67
C THR A 128 6.28 -3.51 1.69
N SER A 129 5.63 -4.62 1.35
CA SER A 129 6.19 -5.62 0.43
C SER A 129 6.44 -5.04 -0.96
N LEU A 130 5.51 -4.21 -1.46
CA LEU A 130 5.69 -3.53 -2.75
C LEU A 130 6.80 -2.47 -2.70
N ALA A 131 6.92 -1.75 -1.58
CA ALA A 131 8.00 -0.78 -1.38
C ALA A 131 9.37 -1.47 -1.31
N ASP A 132 9.46 -2.64 -0.67
CA ASP A 132 10.68 -3.46 -0.64
C ASP A 132 11.10 -3.89 -2.03
N LEU A 133 10.19 -4.47 -2.80
CA LEU A 133 10.47 -4.85 -4.20
C LEU A 133 10.92 -3.66 -5.05
N ALA A 134 10.31 -2.48 -4.83
CA ALA A 134 10.67 -1.27 -5.55
C ALA A 134 12.08 -0.78 -5.16
N LEU A 135 12.43 -0.83 -3.88
CA LEU A 135 13.75 -0.45 -3.37
C LEU A 135 14.84 -1.39 -3.87
N ASP A 136 14.59 -2.71 -3.84
CA ASP A 136 15.53 -3.71 -4.36
C ASP A 136 15.83 -3.45 -5.84
N ARG A 137 14.79 -3.19 -6.65
CA ARG A 137 14.96 -2.84 -8.08
C ARG A 137 15.72 -1.53 -8.29
N ARG A 138 15.50 -0.51 -7.46
CA ARG A 138 16.28 0.75 -7.53
C ARG A 138 17.74 0.53 -7.13
N GLY A 139 17.99 -0.29 -6.10
CA GLY A 139 19.33 -0.70 -5.68
C GLY A 139 20.06 -1.41 -6.82
N HIS A 140 19.45 -2.43 -7.42
CA HIS A 140 20.00 -3.11 -8.59
C HIS A 140 20.25 -2.15 -9.77
N ARG A 141 19.33 -1.22 -10.04
CA ARG A 141 19.52 -0.21 -11.10
C ARG A 141 20.68 0.73 -10.78
N PHE A 142 20.88 1.12 -9.52
CA PHE A 142 22.03 1.94 -9.12
C PHE A 142 23.35 1.20 -9.33
N PHE A 143 23.42 -0.09 -8.96
CA PHE A 143 24.61 -0.92 -9.19
C PHE A 143 24.91 -1.16 -10.67
N LEU A 144 23.89 -1.33 -11.53
CA LEU A 144 24.09 -1.50 -12.97
C LEU A 144 24.54 -0.21 -13.66
N LEU A 145 24.08 0.96 -13.20
CA LEU A 145 24.53 2.25 -13.73
C LEU A 145 25.99 2.58 -13.36
N GLN A 146 26.52 2.03 -12.27
CA GLN A 146 27.92 2.22 -11.89
C GLN A 146 28.89 1.19 -12.51
N ASN A 147 28.38 0.06 -13.01
CA ASN A 147 29.19 -1.01 -13.59
C ASN A 147 28.94 -1.20 -15.10
N GLY A 148 28.60 -0.13 -15.82
CA GLY A 148 28.40 -0.18 -17.27
C GLY A 148 29.59 -0.81 -17.98
N GLN A 149 29.36 -1.98 -18.58
CA GLN A 149 30.04 -2.39 -19.82
C GLN A 149 29.35 -1.71 -20.99
#